data_AF-A0A923W3Q1-F1
#
_entry.id   AF-A0A923W3Q1-F1
#
_cell.length_a   1.000
_cell.length_b   1.000
_cell.length_c   1.000
_cell.angle_alpha   90.00
_cell.angle_beta   90.00
_cell.angle_gamma   90.00
#
_symmetry.space_group_name_H-M   'P 1'
#
loop_
_entity.id
_entity.type
_entity.pdbx_description
1 polymer ?
#
loop_
_entity_poly.entity_id
_entity_poly.type
_entity_poly.pdbx_seq_one_letter_code
_entity_poly.pdbx_strand_id
1 'polypeptide(L)' 'MAKRNSPNDFKAADDLSRLSEIVVDKRGGKRASARGGRRNRHYEKQFLDNAVKTGLYRQSDD' A
#
# COMPACT_ATOMS: atom_id res chain seq x y z
N MET A 1 -17.26 -6.79 -4.75
CA MET A 1 -16.01 -6.79 -3.94
C MET A 1 -15.23 -5.55 -4.34
N ALA A 2 -14.77 -4.72 -3.39
CA ALA A 2 -13.98 -3.54 -3.77
C ALA A 2 -12.69 -4.00 -4.47
N LYS A 3 -12.23 -3.24 -5.47
CA LYS A 3 -10.99 -3.54 -6.18
C LYS A 3 -9.83 -3.37 -5.20
N ARG A 4 -8.88 -4.29 -5.19
CA ARG A 4 -7.63 -4.10 -4.43
C ARG A 4 -6.79 -3.06 -5.15
N ASN A 5 -6.09 -2.25 -4.39
CA ASN A 5 -4.99 -1.45 -4.90
C ASN A 5 -3.93 -2.40 -5.49
N SER A 6 -3.37 -2.00 -6.63
CA SER A 6 -2.31 -2.66 -7.37
C SER A 6 -1.01 -1.88 -7.20
N PRO A 7 0.17 -2.52 -7.29
CA PRO A 7 1.43 -1.78 -7.28
C PRO A 7 1.53 -0.76 -8.42
N ASN A 8 0.81 -1.02 -9.52
CA ASN A 8 0.71 -0.11 -10.66
C ASN A 8 -0.18 1.12 -10.41
N ASP A 9 -0.88 1.18 -9.27
CA ASP A 9 -1.67 2.36 -8.89
C ASP A 9 -0.79 3.49 -8.34
N PHE A 10 0.48 3.18 -7.99
CA PHE A 10 1.47 4.15 -7.53
C PHE A 10 2.39 4.49 -8.70
N LYS A 11 2.38 5.76 -9.14
CA LYS A 11 3.13 6.23 -10.32
C LYS A 11 4.32 7.09 -9.95
N ALA A 12 4.28 7.73 -8.78
CA ALA A 12 5.34 8.56 -8.26
C ALA A 12 5.73 8.14 -6.84
N ALA A 13 6.96 8.45 -6.44
CA ALA A 13 7.42 8.24 -5.06
C ALA A 13 6.54 8.98 -4.04
N ASP A 14 6.00 10.14 -4.41
CA ASP A 14 5.08 10.92 -3.58
C ASP A 14 3.80 10.15 -3.21
N ASP A 15 3.34 9.23 -4.06
CA ASP A 15 2.16 8.41 -3.78
C ASP A 15 2.40 7.48 -2.57
N LEU A 16 3.66 7.16 -2.25
CA LEU A 16 4.03 6.34 -1.10
C LEU A 16 3.75 7.06 0.22
N SER A 17 3.79 8.40 0.24
CA SER A 17 3.49 9.19 1.44
C SER A 17 2.01 9.09 1.86
N ARG A 18 1.13 8.71 0.93
CA ARG A 18 -0.32 8.61 1.13
C ARG A 18 -0.83 7.16 1.15
N LEU A 19 0.06 6.19 1.39
CA LEU A 19 -0.27 4.77 1.41
C LEU A 19 -1.44 4.43 2.37
N SER A 20 -1.52 5.09 3.51
CA SER A 20 -2.60 4.87 4.50
C SER A 20 -3.99 5.29 4.01
N GLU A 21 -4.06 6.24 3.06
CA GLU A 21 -5.31 6.69 2.44
C GLU A 21 -5.69 5.80 1.26
N ILE A 22 -4.68 5.32 0.54
CA ILE A 22 -4.85 4.54 -0.69
C ILE A 22 -5.16 3.09 -0.34
N VAL A 23 -4.44 2.49 0.61
CA VAL A 23 -4.51 1.06 0.93
C VAL A 23 -5.73 0.75 1.78
N VAL A 24 -6.76 0.21 1.14
CA VAL A 24 -8.01 -0.17 1.80
C VAL A 24 -8.28 -1.67 1.65
N ASP A 25 -8.70 -2.32 2.74
CA ASP A 25 -9.10 -3.72 2.69
C ASP A 25 -10.30 -3.91 1.74
N LYS A 26 -10.11 -4.74 0.71
CA LYS A 26 -11.12 -5.04 -0.32
C LYS A 26 -12.47 -5.60 0.18
N ARG A 27 -12.52 -6.03 1.45
CA ARG A 27 -13.74 -6.51 2.11
C ARG A 27 -14.50 -5.41 2.83
N GLY A 28 -14.07 -4.14 2.75
CA GLY A 28 -14.91 -2.95 2.97
C GLY A 28 -15.75 -2.99 4.25
N GLY A 29 -15.11 -3.21 5.40
CA GLY A 29 -15.81 -3.24 6.70
C GLY A 29 -16.45 -4.58 7.10
N LYS A 30 -16.50 -5.59 6.22
CA LYS A 30 -16.96 -6.95 6.58
C LYS A 30 -16.00 -7.72 7.48
N ARG A 31 -14.86 -7.12 7.85
CA ARG A 31 -13.90 -7.68 8.80
C ARG A 31 -13.95 -6.87 10.08
N ALA A 32 -13.78 -7.54 11.22
CA ALA A 32 -13.51 -6.89 12.48
C ALA A 32 -12.37 -5.86 12.31
N SER A 33 -12.54 -4.68 12.91
CA SER A 33 -11.66 -3.51 12.75
C SER A 33 -10.18 -3.84 12.94
N ALA A 34 -9.84 -4.57 14.01
CA ALA A 34 -8.49 -4.99 14.30
C ALA A 34 -7.87 -5.88 13.20
N ARG A 35 -8.67 -6.75 12.57
CA ARG A 35 -8.21 -7.62 11.47
C ARG A 35 -8.08 -6.85 10.16
N GLY A 36 -8.94 -5.85 9.93
CA GLY A 36 -8.81 -4.90 8.83
C GLY A 36 -7.51 -4.09 8.93
N GLY A 37 -7.25 -3.48 10.09
CA GLY A 37 -6.03 -2.70 10.33
C GLY A 37 -4.74 -3.52 10.18
N ARG A 38 -4.70 -4.76 10.69
CA ARG A 38 -3.56 -5.66 10.45
C ARG A 38 -3.34 -5.95 8.96
N ARG A 39 -4.42 -6.09 8.19
CA ARG A 39 -4.35 -6.34 6.75
C ARG A 39 -3.87 -5.11 5.99
N ASN A 40 -4.37 -3.91 6.31
CA ASN A 40 -3.93 -2.67 5.69
C ASN A 40 -2.42 -2.47 5.88
N ARG A 41 -1.92 -2.57 7.12
CA ARG A 41 -0.47 -2.50 7.40
C ARG A 41 0.35 -3.52 6.63
N HIS A 42 -0.16 -4.74 6.50
CA HIS A 42 0.50 -5.77 5.72
C HIS A 42 0.61 -5.39 4.24
N TYR A 43 -0.42 -4.77 3.67
CA TYR A 43 -0.37 -4.30 2.28
C TYR A 43 0.49 -3.06 2.11
N GLU A 44 0.42 -2.08 3.02
CA GLU A 44 1.31 -0.91 3.04
C GLU A 44 2.78 -1.35 3.00
N LYS A 45 3.16 -2.30 3.87
CA LYS A 45 4.50 -2.89 3.85
C LYS A 45 4.83 -3.52 2.50
N GLN A 46 3.93 -4.33 1.94
CA GLN A 46 4.18 -4.94 0.63
C GLN A 46 4.30 -3.92 -0.50
N PHE A 47 3.57 -2.79 -0.43
CA PHE A 47 3.71 -1.73 -1.42
C PHE A 47 5.05 -1.03 -1.32
N LEU A 48 5.51 -0.70 -0.12
CA LEU A 48 6.84 -0.13 0.11
C LEU A 48 7.94 -1.09 -0.37
N ASP A 49 7.87 -2.37 0.02
CA ASP A 49 8.83 -3.39 -0.39
C ASP A 49 8.89 -3.53 -1.92
N ASN A 50 7.74 -3.47 -2.59
CA ASN A 50 7.67 -3.51 -4.05
C ASN A 50 8.20 -2.22 -4.68
N ALA A 51 7.89 -1.05 -4.13
CA ALA A 51 8.36 0.24 -4.64
C ALA A 51 9.89 0.35 -4.62
N VAL A 52 10.54 -0.19 -3.58
CA VAL A 52 12.00 -0.31 -3.51
C VAL A 52 12.51 -1.28 -4.58
N LYS A 53 11.89 -2.47 -4.72
CA LYS A 53 12.32 -3.48 -5.70
C LYS A 53 12.15 -3.04 -7.15
N THR A 54 11.12 -2.27 -7.46
CA THR A 54 10.85 -1.79 -8.83
C THR A 54 11.61 -0.51 -9.17
N GLY A 55 12.33 0.07 -8.21
CA GLY A 55 13.03 1.36 -8.39
C GLY A 55 12.10 2.56 -8.42
N LEU A 56 10.82 2.40 -8.06
CA LEU A 56 9.86 3.51 -7.88
C LEU A 56 10.35 4.44 -6.76
N TYR A 57 10.90 3.85 -5.70
CA TYR A 57 11.64 4.56 -4.66
C TYR A 57 13.12 4.27 -4.83
N ARG A 58 13.84 5.19 -5.49
CA ARG A 58 15.30 5.15 -5.55
C ARG A 58 15.79 5.92 -4.33
N GLN A 59 16.26 5.19 -3.32
CA GLN A 59 16.90 5.81 -2.19
C GLN A 59 18.17 6.48 -2.72
N SER A 60 18.27 7.80 -2.60
CA SER A 60 19.52 8.52 -2.87
C SER A 60 20.53 8.02 -1.85
N ASP A 61 21.52 7.26 -2.30
CA ASP A 61 22.69 6.91 -1.49
C ASP A 61 23.55 8.19 -1.39
N ASP A 62 23.24 9.06 -0.42
CA ASP A 62 24.11 10.17 0.04
C ASP A 62 24.88 9.74 1.31
#